data_AF-A0JT39-F1
#
_entry.id   AF-A0JT39-F1
#
_cell.length_a   1.000
_cell.length_b   1.000
_cell.length_c   1.000
_cell.angle_alpha   90.00
_cell.angle_beta   90.00
_cell.angle_gamma   90.00
#
_symmetry.space_group_name_H-M   'P 1'
#
loop_
_entity.id
_entity.type
_entity.pdbx_description
1 polymer ?
#
loop_
_entity_poly.entity_id
_entity_poly.type
_entity_poly.pdbx_seq_one_letter_code
_entity_poly.pdbx_strand_id
1 'polypeptide(L)'
;MAKTPAQRIKKHGAKASVPQHHLPPVINPTTQRTPEKAQNNSSLILIAGVVASLFLFWYLHLLTLNQLTQLSGGLPMPDSLIGGFNQGFVDQLRSAMNEEARGQLNYLHKTAGTLFPLIFAFTWLLLIGTNVARKGLRWALWALPLLFAAVRLWGNAAIDSMMSASAVDAGQVALASALTVAGWVLLVLSLLAGGAAVFIGRKPRKQ
;
A
#
# COMPACT_ATOMS: atom_id res chain seq x y z
N MET A 1 44.88 -26.77 0.38
CA MET A 1 43.53 -26.49 0.91
C MET A 1 43.58 -26.37 2.43
N ALA A 2 43.20 -25.23 3.00
CA ALA A 2 43.27 -25.01 4.46
C ALA A 2 42.09 -25.68 5.19
N LYS A 3 42.38 -26.38 6.29
CA LYS A 3 41.37 -27.08 7.12
C LYS A 3 40.39 -26.07 7.73
N THR A 4 39.09 -26.40 7.74
CA THR A 4 38.06 -25.52 8.30
C THR A 4 38.18 -25.41 9.83
N PRO A 5 37.67 -24.32 10.46
CA PRO A 5 37.75 -24.12 11.90
C PRO A 5 37.15 -25.30 12.71
N ALA A 6 36.03 -25.85 12.26
CA ALA A 6 35.38 -27.00 12.88
C ALA A 6 36.28 -28.26 12.88
N GLN A 7 37.05 -28.48 11.81
CA GLN A 7 37.99 -29.60 11.72
C GLN A 7 39.21 -29.43 12.65
N ARG A 8 39.61 -28.19 12.95
CA ARG A 8 40.74 -27.91 13.86
C ARG A 8 40.33 -28.03 15.32
N ILE A 9 39.14 -27.56 15.68
CA ILE A 9 38.56 -27.70 17.03
C ILE A 9 38.38 -29.18 17.38
N LYS A 10 37.90 -30.00 16.43
CA LYS A 10 37.78 -31.46 16.61
C LYS A 10 39.13 -32.16 16.84
N LYS A 11 40.23 -31.63 16.28
CA LYS A 11 41.58 -32.24 16.38
C LYS A 11 42.39 -31.75 17.59
N HIS A 12 42.26 -30.48 17.98
CA HIS A 12 43.11 -29.85 18.99
C HIS A 12 42.36 -29.40 20.26
N GLY A 13 41.05 -29.62 20.33
CA GLY A 13 40.22 -29.30 21.50
C GLY A 13 40.39 -27.84 21.93
N ALA A 14 40.45 -27.60 23.24
CA ALA A 14 40.63 -26.28 23.84
C ALA A 14 41.97 -25.58 23.49
N LYS A 15 42.94 -26.28 22.88
CA LYS A 15 44.22 -25.72 22.42
C LYS A 15 44.20 -25.31 20.94
N ALA A 16 43.04 -25.37 20.28
CA ALA A 16 42.91 -24.92 18.90
C ALA A 16 43.07 -23.40 18.82
N SER A 17 44.15 -22.92 18.20
CA SER A 17 44.30 -21.50 17.85
C SER A 17 43.29 -21.13 16.77
N VAL A 18 42.19 -20.50 17.19
CA VAL A 18 41.24 -19.87 16.27
C VAL A 18 41.70 -18.42 16.10
N PRO A 19 42.11 -17.98 14.90
CA PRO A 19 42.39 -16.58 14.67
C PRO A 19 41.12 -15.79 14.98
N GLN A 20 41.16 -14.97 16.03
CA GLN A 20 40.11 -14.01 16.34
C GLN A 20 40.01 -13.08 15.14
N HIS A 21 39.05 -13.35 14.26
CA HIS A 21 38.68 -12.37 13.24
C HIS A 21 38.10 -11.20 14.02
N HIS A 22 38.94 -10.21 14.31
CA HIS A 22 38.50 -8.88 14.66
C HIS A 22 37.61 -8.45 13.50
N LEU A 23 36.30 -8.46 13.73
CA LEU A 23 35.36 -7.84 12.80
C LEU A 23 35.88 -6.42 12.56
N PRO A 24 36.00 -5.98 11.30
CA PRO A 24 36.46 -4.63 11.02
C PRO A 24 35.61 -3.64 11.84
N PRO A 25 36.23 -2.60 12.41
CA PRO A 25 35.51 -1.62 13.22
C PRO A 25 34.33 -1.07 12.42
N VAL A 26 33.17 -0.98 13.08
CA VAL A 26 31.92 -0.50 12.49
C VAL A 26 32.21 0.83 11.81
N ILE A 27 31.99 0.89 10.49
CA ILE A 27 32.38 1.99 9.58
C ILE A 27 31.67 3.32 9.93
N ASN A 28 30.76 3.34 10.92
CA ASN A 28 30.07 4.54 11.36
C ASN A 28 29.76 4.54 12.88
N PRO A 29 30.68 4.98 13.75
CA PRO A 29 30.50 4.97 15.21
C PRO A 29 29.45 5.97 15.73
N THR A 30 29.01 6.93 14.89
CA THR A 30 28.00 7.94 15.22
C THR A 30 26.58 7.39 15.27
N THR A 31 26.34 6.21 14.67
CA THR A 31 25.04 5.55 14.72
C THR A 31 25.06 4.44 15.78
N GLN A 32 25.09 4.81 17.05
CA GLN A 32 24.78 3.85 18.12
C GLN A 32 23.33 3.35 17.92
N ARG A 33 23.16 2.24 17.22
CA ARG A 33 21.88 1.57 17.01
C ARG A 33 21.56 0.75 18.25
N THR A 34 20.91 1.35 19.23
CA THR A 34 20.22 0.57 20.27
C THR A 34 18.94 -0.02 19.67
N PRO A 35 18.49 -1.21 20.13
CA PRO A 35 17.21 -1.79 19.69
C PRO A 35 16.02 -0.85 19.89
N GLU A 36 16.02 -0.08 20.98
CA GLU A 36 15.00 0.92 21.31
C GLU A 36 14.97 2.08 20.30
N LYS A 37 16.13 2.61 19.92
CA LYS A 37 16.24 3.68 18.92
C LYS A 37 15.82 3.20 17.52
N ALA A 38 16.13 1.95 17.17
CA ALA A 38 15.69 1.33 15.92
C ALA A 38 14.16 1.17 15.88
N GLN A 39 13.53 0.74 16.99
CA GLN A 39 12.07 0.62 17.09
C GLN A 39 11.36 1.98 17.00
N ASN A 40 11.89 3.01 17.66
CA ASN A 40 11.30 4.36 17.64
C ASN A 40 11.24 4.92 16.20
N ASN A 41 12.32 4.78 15.43
CA ASN A 41 12.37 5.22 14.03
C ASN A 41 11.35 4.50 13.14
N SER A 42 11.16 3.19 13.32
CA SER A 42 10.13 2.44 12.58
C SER A 42 8.72 2.89 12.92
N SER A 43 8.44 3.16 14.19
CA SER A 43 7.13 3.67 14.64
C SER A 43 6.83 5.05 14.06
N LEU A 44 7.80 5.96 14.01
CA LEU A 44 7.62 7.29 13.41
C LEU A 44 7.28 7.21 11.91
N ILE A 45 8.01 6.39 11.14
CA ILE A 45 7.73 6.20 9.71
C ILE A 45 6.33 5.61 9.51
N LEU A 46 5.96 4.63 10.32
CA LEU A 46 4.64 4.00 10.23
C LEU A 46 3.51 4.98 10.57
N ILE A 47 3.66 5.78 11.63
CA ILE A 47 2.69 6.82 11.99
C ILE A 47 2.57 7.85 10.87
N ALA A 48 3.69 8.37 10.37
CA ALA A 48 3.70 9.33 9.26
C ALA A 48 3.01 8.75 8.01
N GLY A 49 3.29 7.49 7.66
CA GLY A 49 2.65 6.78 6.57
C GLY A 49 1.14 6.64 6.75
N VAL A 50 0.68 6.24 7.94
CA VAL A 50 -0.76 6.09 8.26
C VAL A 50 -1.46 7.45 8.18
N VAL A 51 -0.89 8.50 8.77
CA VAL A 51 -1.45 9.85 8.72
C VAL A 51 -1.52 10.35 7.27
N ALA A 52 -0.47 10.17 6.48
CA ALA A 52 -0.44 10.54 5.08
C ALA A 52 -1.51 9.77 4.26
N SER A 53 -1.65 8.46 4.48
CA SER A 53 -2.69 7.65 3.83
C SER A 53 -4.10 8.11 4.20
N LEU A 54 -4.37 8.39 5.48
CA LEU A 54 -5.67 8.89 5.94
C LEU A 54 -5.98 10.26 5.34
N PHE A 55 -4.99 11.16 5.34
CA PHE A 55 -5.12 12.48 4.75
C PHE A 55 -5.42 12.40 3.25
N LEU A 56 -4.66 11.59 2.50
CA LEU A 56 -4.88 11.43 1.06
C LEU A 56 -6.21 10.73 0.75
N PHE A 57 -6.62 9.76 1.57
CA PHE A 57 -7.93 9.12 1.45
C PHE A 57 -9.05 10.15 1.62
N TRP A 58 -8.99 10.94 2.70
CA TRP A 58 -9.93 12.02 2.97
C TRP A 58 -9.96 13.05 1.83
N TYR A 59 -8.78 13.56 1.45
CA TYR A 59 -8.62 14.54 0.39
C TYR A 59 -9.23 14.06 -0.93
N LEU A 60 -8.96 12.81 -1.33
CA LEU A 60 -9.48 12.24 -2.55
C LEU A 60 -10.99 11.98 -2.43
N HIS A 61 -11.42 11.10 -1.52
CA HIS A 61 -12.77 10.54 -1.54
C HIS A 61 -13.83 11.43 -0.91
N LEU A 62 -13.45 12.24 0.08
CA LEU A 62 -14.42 13.01 0.87
C LEU A 62 -14.44 14.49 0.47
N LEU A 63 -13.32 15.02 -0.03
CA LEU A 63 -13.23 16.41 -0.45
C LEU A 63 -13.30 16.56 -1.97
N THR A 64 -12.29 16.09 -2.71
CA THR A 64 -12.15 16.44 -4.14
C THR A 64 -13.17 15.74 -5.04
N LEU A 65 -13.46 14.45 -4.83
CA LEU A 65 -14.50 13.76 -5.58
C LEU A 65 -15.91 14.30 -5.26
N ASN A 66 -16.14 14.77 -4.02
CA ASN A 66 -17.39 15.43 -3.65
C ASN A 66 -17.52 16.80 -4.35
N GLN A 67 -16.44 17.57 -4.44
CA GLN A 67 -16.42 18.80 -5.23
C GLN A 67 -16.72 18.53 -6.71
N LEU A 68 -16.16 17.48 -7.30
CA LEU A 68 -16.50 17.09 -8.68
C LEU A 68 -17.95 16.64 -8.85
N THR A 69 -18.55 16.04 -7.81
CA THR A 69 -19.98 15.68 -7.81
C THR A 69 -20.87 16.91 -7.97
N GLN A 70 -20.44 18.08 -7.47
CA GLN A 70 -21.15 19.34 -7.67
C GLN A 70 -21.03 19.84 -9.12
N LEU A 71 -19.93 19.51 -9.81
CA LEU A 71 -19.69 19.87 -11.22
C LEU A 71 -20.38 18.93 -12.22
N SER A 72 -20.90 17.78 -11.77
CA SER A 72 -21.61 16.78 -12.57
C SER A 72 -23.12 16.75 -12.30
N GLY A 73 -23.70 17.86 -11.83
CA GLY A 73 -25.13 17.96 -11.54
C GLY A 73 -25.59 17.06 -10.38
N GLY A 74 -24.70 16.73 -9.44
CA GLY A 74 -24.99 15.88 -8.29
C GLY A 74 -24.68 14.39 -8.52
N LEU A 75 -24.20 14.00 -9.71
CA LEU A 75 -23.80 12.61 -9.98
C LEU A 75 -22.46 12.29 -9.32
N PRO A 76 -22.37 11.29 -8.43
CA PRO A 76 -21.13 10.96 -7.76
C PRO A 76 -20.04 10.55 -8.75
N MET A 77 -18.78 10.80 -8.43
CA MET A 77 -17.68 10.29 -9.28
C MET A 77 -17.60 8.76 -9.24
N PRO A 78 -17.20 8.09 -10.34
CA PRO A 78 -17.17 6.63 -10.43
C PRO A 78 -16.38 5.96 -9.30
N ASP A 79 -15.28 6.57 -8.87
CA ASP A 79 -14.41 6.11 -7.79
C ASP A 79 -15.12 5.98 -6.43
N SER A 80 -16.14 6.81 -6.18
CA SER A 80 -16.90 6.81 -4.93
C SER A 80 -17.96 5.71 -4.87
N LEU A 81 -18.22 5.01 -5.99
CA LEU A 81 -19.28 4.01 -6.09
C LEU A 81 -18.81 2.63 -5.62
N ILE A 82 -19.00 2.35 -4.33
CA ILE A 82 -18.61 1.09 -3.69
C ILE A 82 -19.25 -0.14 -4.35
N GLY A 83 -20.49 0.00 -4.85
CA GLY A 83 -21.22 -1.07 -5.55
C GLY A 83 -20.97 -1.15 -7.06
N GLY A 84 -20.08 -0.30 -7.60
CA GLY A 84 -19.86 -0.18 -9.03
C GLY A 84 -20.93 0.65 -9.74
N PHE A 85 -20.90 0.62 -11.06
CA PHE A 85 -21.75 1.38 -11.96
C PHE A 85 -21.99 0.65 -13.28
N ASN A 86 -22.91 1.18 -14.09
CA ASN A 86 -23.30 0.62 -15.39
C ASN A 86 -23.18 1.66 -16.51
N GLN A 87 -23.44 1.24 -17.75
CA GLN A 87 -23.30 2.08 -18.94
C GLN A 87 -24.19 3.33 -18.90
N GLY A 88 -25.47 3.19 -18.54
CA GLY A 88 -26.40 4.31 -18.49
C GLY A 88 -25.99 5.38 -17.47
N PHE A 89 -25.37 4.98 -16.35
CA PHE A 89 -24.77 5.93 -15.40
C PHE A 89 -23.61 6.70 -16.04
N VAL A 90 -22.74 6.01 -16.78
CA VAL A 90 -21.58 6.63 -17.45
C VAL A 90 -22.03 7.59 -18.55
N ASP A 91 -23.07 7.25 -19.32
CA ASP A 91 -23.66 8.13 -20.33
C ASP A 91 -24.18 9.42 -19.69
N GLN A 92 -24.93 9.31 -18.59
CA GLN A 92 -25.44 10.46 -17.83
C GLN A 92 -24.29 11.32 -17.29
N LEU A 93 -23.30 10.69 -16.66
CA LEU A 93 -22.15 11.38 -16.08
C LEU A 93 -21.35 12.13 -17.16
N ARG A 94 -21.10 11.50 -18.30
CA ARG A 94 -20.39 12.12 -19.43
C ARG A 94 -21.17 13.28 -20.04
N SER A 95 -22.49 13.21 -20.07
CA SER A 95 -23.33 14.31 -20.53
C SER A 95 -23.36 15.49 -19.55
N ALA A 96 -23.18 15.23 -18.25
CA ALA A 96 -23.17 16.24 -17.20
C ALA A 96 -21.80 16.91 -17.01
N MET A 97 -20.70 16.24 -17.37
CA MET A 97 -19.35 16.77 -17.22
C MET A 97 -18.83 17.43 -18.51
N ASN A 98 -18.34 18.66 -18.39
CA ASN A 98 -17.59 19.32 -19.46
C ASN A 98 -16.13 18.83 -19.54
N GLU A 99 -15.37 19.38 -20.49
CA GLU A 99 -13.96 19.00 -20.70
C GLU A 99 -13.10 19.33 -19.49
N GLU A 100 -13.33 20.48 -18.85
CA GLU A 100 -12.59 20.92 -17.67
C GLU A 100 -12.80 19.98 -16.48
N ALA A 101 -14.04 19.58 -16.20
CA ALA A 101 -14.36 18.65 -15.13
C ALA A 101 -13.73 17.26 -15.37
N ARG A 102 -13.76 16.78 -16.62
CA ARG A 102 -13.08 15.53 -17.00
C ARG A 102 -11.56 15.65 -16.87
N GLY A 103 -10.99 16.79 -17.25
CA GLY A 103 -9.57 17.09 -17.06
C GLY A 103 -9.17 17.13 -15.59
N GLN A 104 -10.01 17.70 -14.72
CA GLN A 104 -9.79 17.73 -13.28
C GLN A 104 -9.84 16.32 -12.66
N LEU A 105 -10.79 15.48 -13.08
CA LEU A 105 -10.84 14.07 -12.66
C LEU A 105 -9.54 13.33 -13.06
N ASN A 106 -9.10 13.50 -14.31
CA ASN A 106 -7.84 12.92 -14.79
C ASN A 106 -6.63 13.40 -14.00
N TYR A 107 -6.57 14.69 -13.66
CA TYR A 107 -5.52 15.26 -12.83
C TYR A 107 -5.51 14.64 -11.43
N LEU A 108 -6.68 14.47 -10.81
CA LEU A 108 -6.79 13.81 -9.50
C LEU A 108 -6.31 12.36 -9.58
N HIS A 109 -6.64 11.62 -10.63
CA HIS A 109 -6.16 10.26 -10.85
C HIS A 109 -4.63 10.16 -10.97
N LYS A 110 -4.00 11.08 -11.70
CA LYS A 110 -2.54 11.15 -11.86
C LYS A 110 -1.81 11.58 -10.59
N THR A 111 -2.48 12.31 -9.70
CA THR A 111 -1.89 12.85 -8.47
C THR A 111 -2.32 12.05 -7.25
N ALA A 112 -3.34 12.50 -6.52
CA ALA A 112 -3.81 11.87 -5.29
C ALA A 112 -4.27 10.43 -5.51
N GLY A 113 -4.92 10.15 -6.65
CA GLY A 113 -5.35 8.81 -7.05
C GLY A 113 -4.20 7.81 -7.24
N THR A 114 -2.99 8.30 -7.51
CA THR A 114 -1.77 7.48 -7.63
C THR A 114 -0.99 7.45 -6.31
N LEU A 115 -0.83 8.60 -5.66
CA LEU A 115 -0.07 8.71 -4.41
C LEU A 115 -0.71 7.95 -3.25
N PHE A 116 -2.04 8.04 -3.10
CA PHE A 116 -2.77 7.36 -2.04
C PHE A 116 -2.52 5.84 -2.02
N PRO A 117 -2.82 5.08 -3.10
CA PRO A 117 -2.67 3.63 -3.06
C PRO A 117 -1.22 3.19 -2.83
N LEU A 118 -0.24 3.92 -3.37
CA LEU A 118 1.18 3.62 -3.17
C LEU A 118 1.62 3.85 -1.73
N ILE A 119 1.35 5.03 -1.17
CA ILE A 119 1.72 5.35 0.21
C ILE A 119 1.01 4.40 1.17
N PHE A 120 -0.27 4.12 0.95
CA PHE A 120 -1.02 3.14 1.73
C PHE A 120 -0.37 1.75 1.64
N ALA A 121 -0.09 1.25 0.45
CA ALA A 121 0.47 -0.07 0.27
C ALA A 121 1.84 -0.21 0.96
N PHE A 122 2.77 0.73 0.76
CA PHE A 122 4.07 0.69 1.42
C PHE A 122 3.96 0.76 2.95
N THR A 123 3.07 1.61 3.46
CA THR A 123 2.81 1.72 4.90
C THR A 123 2.29 0.40 5.46
N TRP A 124 1.33 -0.25 4.79
CA TRP A 124 0.79 -1.54 5.21
C TRP A 124 1.79 -2.68 5.07
N LEU A 125 2.62 -2.68 4.04
CA LEU A 125 3.72 -3.64 3.90
C LEU A 125 4.70 -3.53 5.07
N LEU A 126 5.06 -2.31 5.47
CA LEU A 126 5.93 -2.06 6.63
C LEU A 126 5.25 -2.51 7.93
N LEU A 127 3.98 -2.16 8.13
CA LEU A 127 3.20 -2.56 9.30
C LEU A 127 3.13 -4.08 9.44
N ILE A 128 2.76 -4.78 8.37
CA ILE A 128 2.70 -6.25 8.35
C ILE A 128 4.12 -6.84 8.52
N GLY A 129 5.11 -6.25 7.85
CA GLY A 129 6.49 -6.73 7.85
C GLY A 129 7.17 -6.65 9.21
N THR A 130 6.82 -5.65 10.02
CA THR A 130 7.34 -5.44 11.37
C THR A 130 6.61 -6.26 12.42
N ASN A 131 5.33 -6.61 12.21
CA ASN A 131 4.51 -7.31 13.20
C ASN A 131 4.37 -8.83 12.94
N VAL A 132 4.64 -9.32 11.72
CA VAL A 132 4.44 -10.74 11.35
C VAL A 132 5.77 -11.45 11.10
N ALA A 133 6.15 -12.34 12.02
CA ALA A 133 7.40 -13.11 11.92
C ALA A 133 7.33 -14.30 10.93
N ARG A 134 6.15 -14.92 10.76
CA ARG A 134 5.98 -16.11 9.91
C ARG A 134 6.02 -15.72 8.43
N LYS A 135 7.04 -16.20 7.69
CA LYS A 135 7.27 -15.85 6.28
C LYS A 135 6.06 -16.09 5.38
N GLY A 136 5.42 -17.26 5.45
CA GLY A 136 4.27 -17.59 4.60
C GLY A 136 3.07 -16.68 4.85
N LEU A 137 2.69 -16.50 6.12
CA LEU A 137 1.59 -15.61 6.50
C LEU A 137 1.88 -14.16 6.12
N ARG A 138 3.12 -13.69 6.31
CA ARG A 138 3.53 -12.34 5.90
C ARG A 138 3.33 -12.11 4.40
N TRP A 139 3.76 -13.05 3.55
CA TRP A 139 3.55 -12.95 2.11
C TRP A 139 2.08 -12.96 1.71
N ALA A 140 1.27 -13.81 2.35
CA ALA A 140 -0.18 -13.82 2.13
C ALA A 140 -0.82 -12.48 2.49
N LEU A 141 -0.48 -11.89 3.63
CA LEU A 141 -1.00 -10.60 4.06
C LEU A 141 -0.46 -9.44 3.19
N TRP A 142 0.78 -9.52 2.69
CA TRP A 142 1.36 -8.54 1.77
C TRP A 142 0.69 -8.52 0.40
N ALA A 143 0.14 -9.64 -0.06
CA ALA A 143 -0.55 -9.70 -1.34
C ALA A 143 -1.73 -8.71 -1.40
N LEU A 144 -2.44 -8.50 -0.28
CA LEU A 144 -3.61 -7.61 -0.21
C LEU A 144 -3.30 -6.14 -0.53
N PRO A 145 -2.39 -5.44 0.18
CA PRO A 145 -2.04 -4.06 -0.14
C PRO A 145 -1.35 -3.91 -1.50
N LEU A 146 -0.62 -4.93 -1.96
CA LEU A 146 -0.01 -4.92 -3.30
C LEU A 146 -1.07 -5.00 -4.41
N LEU A 147 -2.00 -5.94 -4.30
CA LEU A 147 -3.13 -6.06 -5.24
C LEU A 147 -4.01 -4.82 -5.18
N PHE A 148 -4.27 -4.28 -4.00
CA PHE A 148 -4.99 -3.02 -3.84
C PHE A 148 -4.37 -1.89 -4.66
N ALA A 149 -3.05 -1.69 -4.53
CA ALA A 149 -2.37 -0.65 -5.28
C ALA A 149 -2.44 -0.89 -6.80
N ALA A 150 -2.16 -2.11 -7.25
CA ALA A 150 -2.25 -2.45 -8.66
C ALA A 150 -3.67 -2.21 -9.23
N VAL A 151 -4.71 -2.68 -8.52
CA VAL A 151 -6.11 -2.52 -8.91
C VAL A 151 -6.53 -1.05 -8.94
N ARG A 152 -6.11 -0.23 -7.98
CA ARG A 152 -6.43 1.20 -8.00
C ARG A 152 -5.72 1.96 -9.12
N LEU A 153 -4.45 1.65 -9.40
CA LEU A 153 -3.74 2.27 -10.52
C LEU A 153 -4.37 1.91 -11.86
N TRP A 154 -4.73 0.64 -12.06
CA TRP A 154 -5.46 0.21 -13.26
C TRP A 154 -6.88 0.77 -13.32
N GLY A 155 -7.57 0.83 -12.18
CA GLY A 155 -8.93 1.37 -12.07
C GLY A 155 -8.99 2.84 -12.47
N ASN A 156 -8.06 3.66 -12.00
CA ASN A 156 -7.95 5.06 -12.40
C ASN A 156 -7.79 5.18 -13.92
N ALA A 157 -6.85 4.41 -14.50
CA ALA A 157 -6.61 4.42 -15.95
C ALA A 157 -7.83 3.92 -16.75
N ALA A 158 -8.55 2.91 -16.25
CA ALA A 158 -9.76 2.40 -16.87
C ALA A 158 -10.90 3.43 -16.86
N ILE A 159 -11.10 4.13 -15.74
CA ILE A 159 -12.08 5.21 -15.63
C ILE A 159 -11.70 6.37 -16.58
N ASP A 160 -10.43 6.78 -16.60
CA ASP A 160 -9.94 7.83 -17.49
C ASP A 160 -10.17 7.47 -18.97
N SER A 161 -9.84 6.24 -19.36
CA SER A 161 -10.05 5.74 -20.73
C SER A 161 -11.54 5.72 -21.10
N MET A 162 -12.41 5.27 -20.19
CA MET A 162 -13.85 5.21 -20.41
C MET A 162 -14.47 6.61 -20.53
N MET A 163 -14.00 7.58 -19.74
CA MET A 163 -14.51 8.96 -19.73
C MET A 163 -14.03 9.79 -20.94
N SER A 164 -12.89 9.41 -21.54
CA SER A 164 -12.31 10.06 -22.71
C SER A 164 -12.65 9.40 -24.05
N ALA A 165 -13.17 8.16 -24.05
CA ALA A 165 -13.55 7.45 -25.27
C ALA A 165 -14.60 8.22 -26.08
N SER A 166 -14.58 8.15 -27.41
CA SER A 166 -15.57 8.83 -28.27
C SER A 166 -16.99 8.26 -28.13
N ALA A 167 -17.11 6.97 -27.82
CA ALA A 167 -18.36 6.28 -27.51
C ALA A 167 -18.22 5.48 -26.22
N VAL A 168 -19.33 5.27 -25.51
CA VAL A 168 -19.33 4.45 -24.29
C VAL A 168 -19.40 2.98 -24.67
N ASP A 169 -18.32 2.25 -24.38
CA ASP A 169 -18.21 0.80 -24.59
C ASP A 169 -18.59 0.02 -23.32
N ALA A 170 -19.50 -0.94 -23.45
CA ALA A 170 -19.99 -1.73 -22.32
C ALA A 170 -18.87 -2.54 -21.64
N GLY A 171 -17.87 -3.01 -22.40
CA GLY A 171 -16.73 -3.77 -21.87
C GLY A 171 -15.81 -2.90 -21.00
N GLN A 172 -15.49 -1.69 -21.47
CA GLN A 172 -14.72 -0.71 -20.69
C GLN A 172 -15.44 -0.30 -19.41
N VAL A 173 -16.75 -0.05 -19.47
CA VAL A 173 -17.56 0.27 -18.29
C VAL A 173 -17.56 -0.88 -17.29
N ALA A 174 -17.76 -2.11 -17.75
CA ALA A 174 -17.76 -3.29 -16.89
C ALA A 174 -16.40 -3.49 -16.20
N LEU A 175 -15.29 -3.32 -16.94
CA LEU A 175 -13.94 -3.40 -16.38
C LEU A 175 -13.69 -2.32 -15.33
N ALA A 176 -13.99 -1.06 -15.64
CA ALA A 176 -13.80 0.07 -14.72
C ALA A 176 -14.63 -0.12 -13.45
N SER A 177 -15.89 -0.52 -13.60
CA SER A 177 -16.81 -0.83 -12.50
C SER A 177 -16.27 -1.96 -11.61
N ALA A 178 -15.84 -3.08 -12.21
CA ALA A 178 -15.28 -4.20 -11.48
C ALA A 178 -13.99 -3.84 -10.73
N LEU A 179 -13.10 -3.05 -11.33
CA LEU A 179 -11.87 -2.57 -10.68
C LEU A 179 -12.18 -1.62 -9.52
N THR A 180 -13.20 -0.76 -9.64
CA THR A 180 -13.65 0.09 -8.53
C THR A 180 -14.14 -0.74 -7.35
N VAL A 181 -15.02 -1.72 -7.58
CA VAL A 181 -15.51 -2.60 -6.52
C VAL A 181 -14.37 -3.40 -5.89
N ALA A 182 -13.50 -3.99 -6.72
CA ALA A 182 -12.33 -4.73 -6.25
C ALA A 182 -11.40 -3.84 -5.40
N GLY A 183 -11.22 -2.56 -5.79
CA GLY A 183 -10.43 -1.59 -5.05
C GLY A 183 -10.96 -1.35 -3.63
N TRP A 184 -12.28 -1.16 -3.47
CA TRP A 184 -12.91 -1.01 -2.17
C TRP A 184 -12.80 -2.27 -1.31
N VAL A 185 -13.06 -3.45 -1.90
CA VAL A 185 -12.92 -4.73 -1.21
C VAL A 185 -11.48 -4.95 -0.73
N LEU A 186 -10.50 -4.72 -1.60
CA LEU A 186 -9.08 -4.88 -1.27
C LEU A 186 -8.59 -3.85 -0.23
N LEU A 187 -9.14 -2.63 -0.23
CA LEU A 187 -8.88 -1.65 0.82
C LEU A 187 -9.32 -2.18 2.19
N VAL A 188 -10.57 -2.64 2.30
CA VAL A 188 -11.10 -3.20 3.55
C VAL A 188 -10.29 -4.43 3.98
N LEU A 189 -10.01 -5.36 3.07
CA LEU A 189 -9.19 -6.54 3.37
C LEU A 189 -7.78 -6.16 3.84
N SER A 190 -7.16 -5.13 3.25
CA SER A 190 -5.85 -4.63 3.67
C SER A 190 -5.90 -4.02 5.07
N LEU A 191 -6.94 -3.24 5.39
CA LEU A 191 -7.16 -2.71 6.73
C LEU A 191 -7.28 -3.83 7.77
N LEU A 192 -8.09 -4.86 7.48
CA LEU A 192 -8.27 -6.04 8.33
C LEU A 192 -6.96 -6.81 8.50
N ALA A 193 -6.20 -7.00 7.42
CA ALA A 193 -4.89 -7.66 7.45
C ALA A 193 -3.88 -6.88 8.31
N GLY A 194 -3.85 -5.56 8.20
CA GLY A 194 -3.01 -4.71 9.05
C GLY A 194 -3.43 -4.79 10.52
N GLY A 195 -4.72 -4.69 10.81
CA GLY A 195 -5.25 -4.88 12.17
C GLY A 195 -4.85 -6.23 12.76
N ALA A 196 -5.09 -7.32 12.03
CA ALA A 196 -4.70 -8.67 12.44
C ALA A 196 -3.20 -8.81 12.66
N ALA A 197 -2.35 -8.22 11.80
CA ALA A 197 -0.91 -8.23 11.95
C ALA A 197 -0.46 -7.62 13.29
N VAL A 198 -1.04 -6.47 13.68
CA VAL A 198 -0.74 -5.82 14.97
C VAL A 198 -1.12 -6.71 16.16
N PHE A 199 -2.26 -7.40 16.10
CA PHE A 199 -2.67 -8.32 17.17
C PHE A 199 -1.79 -9.57 17.25
N ILE A 200 -1.34 -10.12 16.12
CA ILE A 200 -0.43 -11.28 16.07
C ILE A 200 0.95 -10.93 16.63
N GLY A 201 1.44 -9.70 16.40
CA GLY A 201 2.74 -9.24 16.87
C GLY A 201 2.83 -8.97 18.37
N ARG A 202 1.70 -8.75 19.04
CA ARG A 202 1.63 -8.55 20.50
C ARG A 202 1.82 -9.89 21.22
N LYS A 203 3.06 -10.29 21.50
CA LYS A 203 3.34 -11.34 22.49
C LYS A 203 2.74 -10.90 23.84
N PRO A 204 2.01 -11.78 24.57
CA PRO A 204 1.61 -11.47 25.93
C PRO A 204 2.88 -11.28 26.76
N ARG A 205 3.00 -10.11 27.39
CA ARG A 205 4.01 -9.84 28.41
C ARG A 205 3.70 -10.82 29.56
N LYS A 206 4.42 -11.94 29.65
CA LYS A 206 4.37 -12.77 30.86
C LYS A 206 4.82 -11.87 32.00
N GLN A 207 3.90 -11.59 32.92
CA GLN A 207 4.20 -11.01 34.22
C GLN A 207 5.01 -12.02 35.04
#